data_AF-A0A7W7ISE6-F1
#
_entry.id   AF-A0A7W7ISE6-F1
#
_cell.length_a   1.000
_cell.length_b   1.000
_cell.length_c   1.000
_cell.angle_alpha   90.00
_cell.angle_beta   90.00
_cell.angle_gamma   90.00
#
_symmetry.space_group_name_H-M   'P 1'
#
loop_
_entity.id
_entity.type
_entity.pdbx_description
1 polymer ?
#
loop_
_entity_poly.entity_id
_entity_poly.type
_entity_poly.pdbx_seq_one_letter_code
_entity_poly.pdbx_strand_id
1 'polypeptide(L)'
;MSVPVIKSLTKRIRKRIGSSELAAMACGLSNKGAWSLYESENHPDTTLPLHRFLECANDAEKQALIDLIKLTMEGDAAPDCANTEASETTEAAADLQRAVREALLDGTLTPMERRTITEQAMSVKANADDVIQAVSEGS
;
A
#
# COMPACT_ATOMS: atom_id res chain seq x y z
N MET A 1 -2.12 7.30 13.07
CA MET A 1 -3.32 6.66 12.47
C MET A 1 -4.08 7.70 11.64
N SER A 2 -4.29 7.47 10.35
CA SER A 2 -4.93 8.44 9.44
C SER A 2 -6.45 8.48 9.69
N VAL A 3 -6.93 9.58 10.28
CA VAL A 3 -8.37 9.82 10.54
C VAL A 3 -9.25 9.64 9.29
N PRO A 4 -8.87 10.12 8.09
CA PRO A 4 -9.63 9.87 6.86
C PRO A 4 -9.94 8.38 6.61
N VAL A 5 -9.05 7.48 7.00
CA VAL A 5 -9.24 6.04 6.78
C VAL A 5 -10.23 5.44 7.77
N ILE A 6 -10.19 5.83 9.04
CA ILE A 6 -11.19 5.41 10.05
C ILE A 6 -12.58 5.88 9.63
N LYS A 7 -12.70 7.11 9.10
CA LYS A 7 -13.95 7.64 8.55
C LYS A 7 -14.41 6.84 7.33
N SER A 8 -13.49 6.40 6.47
CA SER A 8 -13.80 5.54 5.31
C SER A 8 -14.32 4.15 5.73
N LEU A 9 -13.69 3.52 6.74
CA LEU A 9 -14.18 2.25 7.30
C LEU A 9 -15.56 2.41 7.95
N THR A 10 -15.78 3.52 8.66
CA THR A 10 -17.09 3.87 9.24
C THR A 10 -18.15 4.03 8.14
N LYS A 11 -17.82 4.70 7.02
CA LYS A 11 -18.68 4.78 5.81
C LYS A 11 -18.99 3.41 5.22
N ARG A 12 -18.06 2.45 5.24
CA ARG A 12 -18.28 1.07 4.76
C ARG A 12 -19.28 0.31 5.64
N ILE A 13 -19.14 0.40 6.97
CA ILE A 13 -20.08 -0.21 7.92
C ILE A 13 -21.51 0.29 7.64
N ARG A 14 -21.69 1.61 7.48
CA ARG A 14 -23.00 2.18 7.13
C ARG A 14 -23.53 1.65 5.80
N LYS A 15 -22.70 1.61 4.75
CA LYS A 15 -23.12 1.11 3.43
C LYS A 15 -23.58 -0.34 3.50
N ARG A 16 -22.92 -1.19 4.29
CA ARG A 16 -23.30 -2.58 4.52
C ARG A 16 -24.60 -2.72 5.31
N ILE A 17 -24.75 -1.93 6.38
CA ILE A 17 -25.93 -1.98 7.26
C ILE A 17 -27.16 -1.28 6.62
N GLY A 18 -26.93 -0.36 5.68
CA GLY A 18 -27.97 0.30 4.89
C GLY A 18 -28.56 1.58 5.51
N SER A 19 -28.22 1.93 6.76
CA SER A 19 -28.69 3.16 7.41
C SER A 19 -27.74 3.62 8.52
N SER A 20 -27.58 4.94 8.65
CA SER A 20 -26.83 5.57 9.74
C SER A 20 -27.41 5.25 11.11
N GLU A 21 -28.75 5.17 11.22
CA GLU A 21 -29.42 4.87 12.49
C GLU A 21 -29.22 3.42 12.91
N LEU A 22 -29.31 2.50 11.95
CA LEU A 22 -29.06 1.08 12.18
C LEU A 22 -27.59 0.83 12.53
N ALA A 23 -26.67 1.52 11.85
CA ALA A 23 -25.25 1.44 12.16
C ALA A 23 -24.94 1.98 13.56
N ALA A 24 -25.54 3.11 13.94
CA ALA A 24 -25.40 3.66 15.29
C ALA A 24 -25.90 2.68 16.37
N MET A 25 -27.05 2.06 16.15
CA MET A 25 -27.59 1.04 17.07
C MET A 25 -26.71 -0.21 17.13
N ALA A 26 -26.21 -0.68 15.99
CA ALA A 26 -25.31 -1.84 15.92
C ALA A 26 -24.00 -1.59 16.70
N CYS A 27 -23.50 -0.36 16.70
CA CYS A 27 -22.32 0.03 17.45
C CYS A 27 -22.64 0.57 18.86
N GLY A 28 -23.83 0.27 19.41
CA GLY A 28 -24.18 0.61 20.80
C GLY A 28 -24.29 2.10 21.11
N LEU A 29 -24.47 2.96 20.10
CA LEU A 29 -24.57 4.41 20.28
C LEU A 29 -25.98 4.82 20.70
N SER A 30 -26.08 5.53 21.81
CA SER A 30 -27.34 6.06 22.34
C SER A 30 -27.92 7.17 21.46
N ASN A 31 -27.05 7.92 20.77
CA ASN A 31 -27.43 9.00 19.86
C ASN A 31 -27.28 8.56 18.40
N LYS A 32 -28.41 8.29 17.74
CA LYS A 32 -28.47 7.86 16.33
C LYS A 32 -27.95 8.93 15.34
N GLY A 33 -28.03 10.20 15.70
CA GLY A 33 -27.53 11.32 14.88
C GLY A 33 -26.00 11.44 14.88
N ALA A 34 -25.33 10.85 15.87
CA ALA A 34 -23.87 10.95 16.02
C ALA A 34 -23.10 10.25 14.88
N TRP A 35 -23.72 9.29 14.19
CA TRP A 35 -23.08 8.58 13.08
C TRP A 35 -22.58 9.51 11.97
N SER A 36 -23.40 10.51 11.63
CA SER A 36 -23.07 11.50 10.60
C SER A 36 -21.80 12.32 10.94
N LEU A 37 -21.56 12.57 12.24
CA LEU A 37 -20.37 13.28 12.71
C LEU A 37 -19.10 12.46 12.50
N TYR A 38 -19.19 11.13 12.70
CA TYR A 38 -18.06 10.23 12.49
C TYR A 38 -17.67 10.11 11.02
N GLU A 39 -18.61 10.26 10.08
CA GLU A 39 -18.33 10.23 8.63
C GLU A 39 -17.97 11.60 8.04
N SER A 40 -18.30 12.69 8.74
CA SER A 40 -18.20 14.06 8.24
C SER A 40 -16.75 14.52 8.04
N GLU A 41 -16.46 15.11 6.88
CA GLU A 41 -15.17 15.76 6.60
C GLU A 41 -15.05 17.11 7.30
N ASN A 42 -16.17 17.72 7.70
CA ASN A 42 -16.23 18.98 8.44
C ASN A 42 -15.86 18.81 9.94
N HIS A 43 -15.71 17.57 10.40
CA HIS A 43 -15.26 17.25 11.76
C HIS A 43 -14.06 16.30 11.70
N PRO A 44 -12.89 16.80 11.29
CA PRO A 44 -11.72 15.97 10.99
C PRO A 44 -11.26 15.18 12.21
N ASP A 45 -11.42 15.68 13.43
CA ASP A 45 -10.95 14.98 14.65
C ASP A 45 -11.97 14.01 15.25
N THR A 46 -13.17 13.93 14.67
CA THR A 46 -14.27 13.13 15.22
C THR A 46 -14.36 11.79 14.50
N THR A 47 -13.97 10.71 15.18
CA THR A 47 -14.05 9.33 14.67
C THR A 47 -14.89 8.44 15.56
N LEU A 48 -15.45 7.37 14.99
CA LEU A 48 -16.10 6.34 15.79
C LEU A 48 -15.08 5.75 16.79
N PRO A 49 -15.37 5.73 18.10
CA PRO A 49 -14.46 5.14 19.07
C PRO A 49 -14.16 3.67 18.75
N LEU A 50 -12.90 3.26 18.89
CA LEU A 50 -12.42 1.94 18.45
C LEU A 50 -13.22 0.78 19.06
N HIS A 51 -13.53 0.85 20.35
CA HIS A 51 -14.32 -0.18 21.02
C HIS A 51 -15.72 -0.34 20.40
N ARG A 52 -16.36 0.76 19.99
CA ARG A 52 -17.66 0.75 19.29
C ARG A 52 -17.55 0.24 17.87
N PHE A 53 -16.46 0.57 17.18
CA PHE A 53 -16.17 0.02 15.86
C PHE A 53 -16.10 -1.51 15.92
N LEU A 54 -15.40 -2.08 16.90
CA LEU A 54 -15.24 -3.53 17.06
C LEU A 54 -16.55 -4.26 17.38
N GLU A 55 -17.51 -3.59 18.02
CA GLU A 55 -18.85 -4.14 18.33
C GLU A 55 -19.69 -4.39 17.07
N CYS A 56 -19.52 -3.58 16.02
CA CYS A 56 -20.39 -3.62 14.83
C CYS A 56 -19.68 -3.97 13.52
N ALA A 57 -18.34 -3.96 13.52
CA ALA A 57 -17.53 -4.38 12.39
C ALA A 57 -17.60 -5.90 12.19
N ASN A 58 -17.66 -6.34 10.94
CA ASN A 58 -17.46 -7.74 10.59
C ASN A 58 -15.97 -8.10 10.57
N ASP A 59 -15.63 -9.37 10.37
CA ASP A 59 -14.24 -9.83 10.40
C ASP A 59 -13.36 -9.18 9.33
N ALA A 60 -13.91 -8.91 8.14
CA ALA A 60 -13.18 -8.22 7.07
C ALA A 60 -12.87 -6.75 7.42
N GLU A 61 -13.80 -6.04 8.07
CA GLU A 61 -13.63 -4.66 8.53
C GLU A 61 -12.65 -4.57 9.70
N LYS A 62 -12.66 -5.57 10.59
CA LYS A 62 -11.68 -5.72 11.67
C LYS A 62 -10.29 -6.01 11.11
N GLN A 63 -10.17 -6.90 10.14
CA GLN A 63 -8.89 -7.20 9.50
C GLN A 63 -8.33 -5.96 8.80
N ALA A 64 -9.15 -5.23 8.04
CA ALA A 64 -8.72 -3.99 7.39
C ALA A 64 -8.22 -2.92 8.37
N LEU A 65 -8.81 -2.85 9.57
CA LEU A 65 -8.35 -1.99 10.64
C LEU A 65 -7.02 -2.47 11.25
N ILE A 66 -6.85 -3.78 11.44
CA ILE A 66 -5.60 -4.40 11.93
C ILE A 66 -4.47 -4.16 10.94
N ASP A 67 -4.69 -4.41 9.66
CA ASP A 67 -3.70 -4.18 8.60
C ASP A 67 -3.28 -2.71 8.55
N LEU A 68 -4.22 -1.79 8.76
CA LEU A 68 -3.93 -0.36 8.86
C LEU A 68 -3.10 -0.01 10.09
N ILE A 69 -3.44 -0.59 11.25
CA ILE A 69 -2.68 -0.37 12.48
C ILE A 69 -1.25 -0.83 12.28
N LYS A 70 -1.03 -2.03 11.71
CA LYS A 70 0.28 -2.57 11.35
C LYS A 70 1.05 -1.60 10.44
N LEU A 71 0.46 -1.19 9.31
CA LEU A 71 1.05 -0.22 8.37
C LEU A 71 1.40 1.15 8.99
N THR A 72 0.77 1.54 10.10
CA THR A 72 1.05 2.82 10.78
C THR A 72 1.91 2.68 12.03
N MET A 73 2.13 1.45 12.50
CA MET A 73 3.02 1.11 13.61
C MET A 73 4.40 0.68 13.11
N GLU A 74 4.46 0.08 11.91
CA GLU A 74 5.66 -0.18 11.12
C GLU A 74 6.15 1.15 10.49
N GLY A 75 6.54 2.08 11.35
CA GLY A 75 7.37 3.21 10.97
C GLY A 75 8.83 2.80 11.00
N ASP A 76 9.19 1.70 10.33
CA ASP A 76 10.59 1.28 10.24
C ASP A 76 11.30 2.16 9.22
N ALA A 77 12.49 2.64 9.61
CA ALA A 77 13.38 3.27 8.66
C ALA A 77 13.68 2.25 7.56
N ALA A 78 13.66 2.67 6.30
CA ALA A 78 14.12 1.82 5.22
C ALA A 78 15.51 1.28 5.58
N PRO A 79 15.76 -0.03 5.48
CA PRO A 79 17.03 -0.58 5.89
C PRO A 79 18.16 0.02 5.06
N ASP A 80 19.32 0.21 5.67
CA ASP A 80 20.47 0.88 5.05
C ASP A 80 20.87 0.25 3.70
N CYS A 81 20.63 -1.06 3.53
CA CYS A 81 20.89 -1.77 2.28
C CYS A 81 19.94 -1.37 1.14
N ALA A 82 18.71 -0.93 1.40
CA ALA A 82 17.72 -0.62 0.37
C ALA A 82 18.20 0.48 -0.60
N ASN A 83 19.00 1.43 -0.11
CA ASN A 83 19.59 2.47 -0.94
C ASN A 83 20.71 1.93 -1.85
N THR A 84 21.50 0.96 -1.35
CA THR A 84 22.52 0.27 -2.15
C THR A 84 21.85 -0.56 -3.25
N GLU A 85 20.88 -1.39 -2.91
CA GLU A 85 20.15 -2.22 -3.89
C GLU A 85 19.45 -1.36 -4.97
N ALA A 86 18.88 -0.23 -4.58
CA ALA A 86 18.25 0.71 -5.52
C ALA A 86 19.28 1.36 -6.47
N SER A 87 20.48 1.64 -5.96
CA SER A 87 21.59 2.17 -6.77
C SER A 87 22.06 1.12 -7.78
N GLU A 88 22.26 -0.13 -7.35
CA GLU A 88 22.65 -1.24 -8.22
C GLU A 88 21.60 -1.54 -9.30
N THR A 89 20.30 -1.43 -8.96
CA THR A 89 19.21 -1.55 -9.93
C THR A 89 19.30 -0.45 -11.00
N THR A 90 19.65 0.77 -10.61
CA THR A 90 19.79 1.91 -11.52
C THR A 90 20.96 1.70 -12.50
N GLU A 91 22.08 1.19 -11.99
CA GLU A 91 23.26 0.87 -12.82
C GLU A 91 22.93 -0.24 -13.84
N ALA A 92 22.30 -1.33 -13.40
CA ALA A 92 21.88 -2.41 -14.29
C ALA A 92 20.89 -1.93 -15.37
N ALA A 93 19.97 -1.03 -15.02
CA ALA A 93 19.02 -0.45 -15.97
C ALA A 93 19.71 0.45 -17.01
N ALA A 94 20.73 1.20 -16.60
CA ALA A 94 21.54 2.00 -17.52
C ALA A 94 22.31 1.13 -18.52
N ASP A 95 22.87 0.00 -18.05
CA ASP A 95 23.55 -0.96 -18.90
C ASP A 95 22.61 -1.62 -19.92
N LEU A 96 21.41 -2.03 -19.48
CA LEU A 96 20.37 -2.52 -20.38
C LEU A 96 20.00 -1.48 -21.43
N GLN A 97 19.79 -0.22 -21.02
CA GLN A 97 19.44 0.85 -21.94
C GLN A 97 20.54 1.10 -22.98
N ARG A 98 21.81 1.00 -22.58
CA ARG A 98 22.96 1.10 -23.48
C ARG A 98 22.96 -0.03 -24.52
N ALA A 99 22.83 -1.28 -24.09
CA ALA A 99 22.82 -2.43 -25.01
C ALA A 99 21.67 -2.37 -26.02
N VAL A 100 20.46 -1.95 -25.58
CA VAL A 100 19.32 -1.74 -26.48
C VAL A 100 19.61 -0.63 -27.48
N ARG A 101 20.21 0.48 -27.05
CA ARG A 101 20.54 1.60 -27.95
C ARG A 101 21.58 1.19 -29.00
N GLU A 102 22.62 0.47 -28.59
CA GLU A 102 23.66 -0.04 -29.49
C GLU A 102 23.05 -0.97 -30.55
N ALA A 103 22.22 -1.93 -30.13
CA ALA A 103 21.54 -2.83 -31.04
C ALA A 103 20.56 -2.13 -32.02
N LEU A 104 19.99 -0.99 -31.62
CA LEU A 104 19.12 -0.20 -32.49
C LEU A 104 19.89 0.58 -33.57
N LEU A 105 21.16 0.91 -33.34
CA LEU A 105 21.98 1.63 -34.33
C LEU A 105 22.25 0.76 -35.58
N ASP A 106 22.38 -0.55 -35.40
CA ASP A 106 22.63 -1.51 -36.48
C ASP A 106 21.36 -1.87 -37.26
N GLY A 107 20.18 -1.46 -36.78
CA GLY A 107 18.89 -1.64 -37.44
C GLY A 107 18.40 -3.10 -37.54
N THR A 108 19.22 -4.08 -37.12
CA THR A 108 18.87 -5.51 -37.09
C THR A 108 19.39 -6.14 -35.80
N LEU A 109 18.48 -6.67 -34.98
CA LEU A 109 18.85 -7.32 -33.73
C LEU A 109 19.45 -8.71 -33.97
N THR A 110 20.75 -8.88 -33.70
CA THR A 110 21.43 -10.17 -33.86
C THR A 110 21.03 -11.16 -32.77
N PRO A 111 21.19 -12.48 -32.97
CA PRO A 111 20.94 -13.48 -31.92
C PRO A 111 21.79 -13.27 -30.67
N MET A 112 23.02 -12.75 -30.84
CA MET A 112 23.92 -12.47 -29.71
C MET A 112 23.42 -11.25 -28.91
N GLU A 113 23.09 -10.14 -29.58
CA GLU A 113 22.51 -8.96 -28.91
C GLU A 113 21.21 -9.29 -28.19
N ARG A 114 20.34 -10.10 -28.81
CA ARG A 114 19.10 -10.55 -28.18
C ARG A 114 19.38 -11.28 -26.86
N ARG A 115 20.39 -12.16 -26.85
CA ARG A 115 20.81 -12.87 -25.66
C ARG A 115 21.35 -11.91 -24.60
N THR A 116 22.26 -11.01 -24.96
CA THR A 116 22.84 -10.00 -24.05
C THR A 116 21.78 -9.10 -23.43
N ILE A 117 20.85 -8.56 -24.23
CA ILE A 117 19.75 -7.72 -23.74
C ILE A 117 18.84 -8.53 -22.80
N THR A 118 18.57 -9.79 -23.13
CA THR A 118 17.73 -10.64 -22.25
C THR A 118 18.42 -10.92 -20.93
N GLU A 119 19.72 -11.24 -20.94
CA GLU A 119 20.51 -11.47 -19.72
C GLU A 119 20.57 -10.20 -18.84
N GLN A 120 20.78 -9.02 -19.44
CA GLN A 120 20.75 -7.76 -18.71
C GLN A 120 19.36 -7.41 -18.18
N ALA A 121 18.29 -7.66 -18.94
CA ALA A 121 16.93 -7.46 -18.47
C ALA A 121 16.58 -8.37 -17.29
N MET A 122 17.08 -9.61 -17.31
CA MET A 122 16.96 -10.53 -16.17
C MET A 122 17.74 -10.03 -14.95
N SER A 123 18.92 -9.43 -15.15
CA SER A 123 19.68 -8.81 -14.06
C SER A 123 18.95 -7.63 -13.43
N VAL A 124 18.36 -6.73 -14.24
CA VAL A 124 17.55 -5.61 -13.73
C VAL A 124 16.37 -6.12 -12.91
N LYS A 125 15.72 -7.19 -13.39
CA LYS A 125 14.61 -7.80 -12.66
C LYS A 125 15.07 -8.37 -11.31
N ALA A 126 16.19 -9.09 -11.29
CA ALA A 126 16.74 -9.64 -10.05
C ALA A 126 17.05 -8.52 -9.03
N ASN A 127 17.77 -7.47 -9.44
CA ASN A 127 18.10 -6.36 -8.54
C ASN A 127 16.83 -5.63 -8.04
N ALA A 128 15.80 -5.50 -8.87
CA ALA A 128 14.52 -4.93 -8.45
C ALA A 128 13.79 -5.83 -7.42
N ASP A 129 13.89 -7.15 -7.56
CA ASP A 129 13.36 -8.11 -6.59
C ASP A 129 14.15 -8.00 -5.25
N ASP A 130 15.47 -7.77 -5.29
CA ASP A 130 16.31 -7.55 -4.10
C ASP A 130 15.93 -6.25 -3.36
N VAL A 131 15.62 -5.17 -4.08
CA VAL A 131 15.06 -3.93 -3.48
C VAL A 131 13.74 -4.22 -2.76
N ILE A 132 12.84 -4.99 -3.39
CA ILE A 132 11.55 -5.37 -2.80
C ILE A 132 11.77 -6.21 -1.54
N GLN A 133 12.71 -7.15 -1.57
CA GLN A 133 13.05 -7.97 -0.42
C GLN A 133 13.63 -7.11 0.72
N ALA A 134 14.58 -6.23 0.42
CA ALA A 134 15.20 -5.34 1.40
C ALA A 134 14.13 -4.51 2.14
N VAL A 135 13.17 -3.92 1.43
CA VAL A 135 12.11 -3.13 2.08
C VAL A 135 11.04 -3.97 2.77
N SER A 136 10.90 -5.27 2.43
CA SER A 136 9.89 -6.17 3.01
C SER A 136 10.39 -6.94 4.23
N GLU A 137 11.70 -7.20 4.34
CA GLU A 137 12.32 -7.89 5.48
C GLU A 137 12.78 -6.93 6.59
N GLY A 138 12.83 -5.62 6.29
CA GLY A 138 13.05 -4.55 7.27
C GLY A 138 11.78 -4.09 8.00
N SER A 139 10.66 -4.82 7.87
CA SER A 139 9.37 -4.60 8.56
C SER A 139 9.03 -5.72 9.54
#